data_AF-A0AAU3GER9-F1
#
_entry.id   AF-A0AAU3GER9-F1
#
_cell.length_a   1.000
_cell.length_b   1.000
_cell.length_c   1.000
_cell.angle_alpha   90.00
_cell.angle_beta   90.00
_cell.angle_gamma   90.00
#
_symmetry.space_group_name_H-M   'P 1'
#
loop_
_entity.id
_entity.type
_entity.pdbx_description
1 polymer ?
#
loop_
_entity_poly.entity_id
_entity_poly.type
_entity_poly.pdbx_seq_one_letter_code
_entity_poly.pdbx_strand_id
1 'polypeptide(L)'
;MSLRERLLNRPRPMAAYPLRVDDDTQARKDMEQARTLLRLLQLQGESADESAVKAAKADLAKAEAALAACYEPVTLRAMPPDDFEALIALHKPREGTEETSWNLDTFPQACLMACVESDLTEAEWGQVWKEVLSQGERGELCTAAIRVNVRVPESTLPKDWTQILG
;
A
#
# COMPACT_ATOMS: atom_id res chain seq x y z
N MET A 1 21.88 22.02 0.97
CA MET A 1 21.77 20.92 -0.01
C MET A 1 21.25 21.50 -1.32
N SER A 2 22.00 21.37 -2.42
CA SER A 2 21.66 21.93 -3.73
C SER A 2 20.52 21.15 -4.41
N LEU A 3 19.86 21.75 -5.42
CA LEU A 3 18.88 21.04 -6.26
C LEU A 3 19.49 19.79 -6.90
N ARG A 4 20.71 19.90 -7.41
CA ARG A 4 21.46 18.78 -8.01
C ARG A 4 21.65 17.64 -7.01
N GLU A 5 22.08 17.94 -5.78
CA GLU A 5 22.24 16.93 -4.73
C GLU A 5 20.91 16.25 -4.38
N ARG A 6 19.82 17.00 -4.30
CA ARG A 6 18.48 16.44 -4.01
C ARG A 6 17.98 15.53 -5.12
N LEU A 7 18.21 15.87 -6.38
CA LEU A 7 17.78 15.06 -7.53
C LEU A 7 18.59 13.78 -7.66
N LEU A 8 19.93 13.87 -7.50
CA LEU A 8 20.82 12.71 -7.62
C LEU A 8 20.67 11.71 -6.46
N ASN A 9 20.28 12.18 -5.27
CA ASN A 9 20.09 11.32 -4.08
C ASN A 9 18.62 11.06 -3.76
N ARG A 10 17.70 11.29 -4.71
CA ARG A 10 16.27 11.03 -4.49
C ARG A 10 16.06 9.54 -4.18
N PRO A 11 15.47 9.18 -3.03
CA PRO A 11 15.21 7.79 -2.71
C PRO A 11 14.23 7.18 -3.72
N ARG A 12 14.38 5.87 -3.97
CA ARG A 12 13.42 5.11 -4.77
C ARG A 12 12.06 5.10 -4.05
N PRO A 13 10.94 5.31 -4.77
CA PRO A 13 9.62 5.21 -4.17
C PRO A 13 9.42 3.88 -3.45
N MET A 14 8.68 3.95 -2.35
CA MET A 14 8.28 2.79 -1.55
C MET A 14 6.79 2.87 -1.27
N ALA A 15 6.16 1.70 -1.15
CA ALA A 15 4.79 1.57 -0.68
C ALA A 15 4.71 0.42 0.32
N ALA A 16 3.89 0.57 1.35
CA ALA A 16 3.52 -0.53 2.24
C ALA A 16 2.14 -1.03 1.81
N TYR A 17 2.05 -2.30 1.44
CA TYR A 17 0.78 -2.97 1.15
C TYR A 17 0.34 -3.73 2.41
N PRO A 18 -0.82 -3.40 3.01
CA PRO A 18 -1.31 -4.11 4.19
C PRO A 18 -1.87 -5.47 3.77
N LEU A 19 -1.04 -6.52 3.83
CA LEU A 19 -1.47 -7.87 3.51
C LEU A 19 -2.25 -8.43 4.70
N ARG A 20 -3.48 -8.88 4.47
CA ARG A 20 -4.27 -9.51 5.53
C ARG A 20 -3.71 -10.88 5.88
N VAL A 21 -3.44 -11.12 7.16
CA VAL A 21 -2.88 -12.39 7.68
C VAL A 21 -3.86 -13.14 8.59
N ASP A 22 -4.94 -12.50 9.02
CA ASP A 22 -5.98 -13.10 9.86
C ASP A 22 -7.38 -12.57 9.49
N ASP A 23 -8.44 -13.20 10.01
CA ASP A 23 -9.81 -12.71 9.86
C ASP A 23 -10.02 -11.41 10.64
N ASP A 24 -10.24 -10.32 9.90
CA ASP A 24 -10.40 -8.98 10.42
C ASP A 24 -11.86 -8.60 10.67
N THR A 25 -12.81 -9.52 10.44
CA THR A 25 -14.25 -9.25 10.50
C THR A 25 -14.67 -8.67 11.85
N GLN A 26 -14.22 -9.26 12.96
CA GLN A 26 -14.58 -8.78 14.30
C GLN A 26 -13.83 -7.50 14.66
N ALA A 27 -12.52 -7.43 14.37
CA ALA A 27 -11.72 -6.25 14.66
C ALA A 27 -12.24 -5.00 13.94
N ARG A 28 -12.71 -5.14 12.69
CA ARG A 28 -13.38 -4.04 11.96
C ARG A 28 -14.67 -3.58 12.63
N LYS A 29 -15.50 -4.51 13.09
CA LYS A 29 -16.75 -4.19 13.80
C LYS A 29 -16.45 -3.42 15.09
N ASP A 30 -15.50 -3.92 15.87
CA ASP A 30 -15.11 -3.31 17.14
C ASP A 30 -14.54 -1.89 16.92
N MET A 31 -13.72 -1.71 15.89
CA MET A 31 -13.17 -0.40 15.51
C MET A 31 -14.27 0.59 15.11
N GLU A 32 -15.22 0.19 14.27
CA GLU A 32 -16.32 1.08 13.85
C GLU A 32 -17.28 1.40 15.00
N GLN A 33 -17.54 0.44 15.90
CA GLN A 33 -18.32 0.67 17.11
C GLN A 33 -17.63 1.68 18.03
N ALA A 34 -16.34 1.49 18.32
CA ALA A 34 -15.56 2.41 19.16
C ALA A 34 -15.49 3.82 18.54
N ARG A 35 -15.30 3.92 17.22
CA ARG A 35 -15.28 5.19 16.48
C ARG A 35 -16.63 5.90 16.57
N THR A 36 -17.73 5.17 16.41
CA THR A 36 -19.09 5.73 16.50
C THR A 36 -19.37 6.23 17.92
N LEU A 37 -19.02 5.45 18.95
CA LEU A 37 -19.18 5.87 20.35
C LEU A 37 -18.40 7.16 20.65
N LEU A 38 -17.12 7.22 20.26
CA LEU A 38 -16.30 8.41 20.45
C LEU A 38 -16.92 9.64 19.75
N ARG A 39 -17.41 9.45 18.52
CA ARG A 39 -18.07 10.53 17.77
C ARG A 39 -19.35 11.01 18.45
N LEU A 40 -20.17 10.11 19.00
CA LEU A 40 -21.39 10.48 19.73
C LEU A 40 -21.06 11.29 21.00
N LEU A 41 -20.05 10.87 21.77
CA LEU A 41 -19.60 11.61 22.95
C LEU A 41 -19.04 12.99 22.58
N GLN A 42 -18.30 13.11 21.48
CA GLN A 42 -17.78 14.39 21.00
C GLN A 42 -18.89 15.37 20.58
N LEU A 43 -20.00 14.86 20.04
CA LEU A 43 -21.15 15.69 19.66
C LEU A 43 -21.90 16.27 20.87
N GLN A 44 -21.73 15.69 22.07
CA GLN A 44 -22.31 16.22 23.31
C GLN A 44 -21.55 17.47 23.81
N GLY A 45 -20.37 17.78 23.27
CA GLY A 45 -19.60 18.98 23.60
C GLY A 45 -19.30 19.09 25.11
N GLU A 46 -19.58 20.25 25.69
CA GLU A 46 -19.35 20.55 27.11
C GLU A 46 -20.20 19.71 28.09
N SER A 47 -21.25 19.04 27.59
CA SER A 47 -22.07 18.13 28.40
C SER A 47 -21.54 16.70 28.46
N ALA A 48 -20.49 16.38 27.70
CA ALA A 48 -19.88 15.07 27.70
C ALA A 48 -19.08 14.83 28.99
N ASP A 49 -19.26 13.65 29.58
CA ASP A 49 -18.39 13.20 30.66
C ASP A 49 -16.95 13.01 30.11
N GLU A 50 -16.01 13.83 30.57
CA GLU A 50 -14.60 13.76 30.16
C GLU A 50 -13.98 12.38 30.39
N SER A 51 -14.40 11.68 31.44
CA SER A 51 -13.92 10.34 31.74
C SER A 51 -14.43 9.32 30.73
N ALA A 52 -15.68 9.46 30.27
CA ALA A 52 -16.25 8.65 29.20
C ALA A 52 -15.58 8.91 27.85
N VAL A 53 -15.28 10.18 27.53
CA VAL A 53 -14.53 10.54 26.31
C VAL A 53 -13.13 9.93 26.34
N LYS A 54 -12.45 9.99 27.49
CA LYS A 54 -11.12 9.38 27.66
C LYS A 54 -11.17 7.86 27.50
N ALA A 55 -12.17 7.19 28.09
CA ALA A 55 -12.36 5.75 27.93
C ALA A 55 -12.61 5.38 26.45
N ALA A 56 -13.52 6.08 25.76
CA ALA A 56 -13.81 5.83 24.35
C ALA A 56 -12.59 6.03 23.43
N LYS A 57 -11.71 7.00 23.73
CA LYS A 57 -10.43 7.15 23.01
C LYS A 57 -9.51 5.95 23.23
N ALA A 58 -9.43 5.44 24.46
CA ALA A 58 -8.62 4.26 24.77
C ALA A 58 -9.18 3.00 24.09
N ASP A 59 -10.50 2.84 24.07
CA ASP A 59 -11.17 1.74 23.39
C ASP A 59 -10.95 1.78 21.88
N LEU A 60 -11.03 2.99 21.26
CA LEU A 60 -10.71 3.16 19.85
C LEU A 60 -9.26 2.78 19.55
N ALA A 61 -8.30 3.28 20.33
CA ALA A 61 -6.88 2.95 20.15
C ALA A 61 -6.63 1.44 20.29
N LYS A 62 -7.32 0.76 21.22
CA LYS A 62 -7.25 -0.70 21.38
C LYS A 62 -7.82 -1.43 20.16
N ALA A 63 -8.97 -0.98 19.65
CA ALA A 63 -9.59 -1.58 18.47
C ALA A 63 -8.77 -1.35 17.20
N GLU A 64 -8.14 -0.17 17.05
CA GLU A 64 -7.20 0.12 15.97
C GLU A 64 -5.97 -0.80 16.01
N ALA A 65 -5.41 -1.04 17.21
CA ALA A 65 -4.30 -1.97 17.38
C ALA A 65 -4.70 -3.42 17.08
N ALA A 66 -5.91 -3.84 17.49
CA ALA A 66 -6.43 -5.17 17.19
C ALA A 66 -6.65 -5.36 15.68
N LEU A 67 -7.19 -4.35 14.99
CA LEU A 67 -7.35 -4.39 13.54
C LEU A 67 -5.99 -4.42 12.84
N ALA A 68 -5.03 -3.61 13.28
CA ALA A 68 -3.68 -3.60 12.70
C ALA A 68 -2.99 -4.96 12.83
N ALA A 69 -3.22 -5.71 13.90
CA ALA A 69 -2.66 -7.04 14.09
C ALA A 69 -3.19 -8.09 13.09
N CYS A 70 -4.31 -7.84 12.41
CA CYS A 70 -4.82 -8.70 11.34
C CYS A 70 -4.09 -8.49 10.00
N TYR A 71 -3.11 -7.57 9.95
CA TYR A 71 -2.40 -7.19 8.73
C TYR A 71 -0.89 -7.16 8.95
N GLU A 72 -0.15 -7.66 7.97
CA GLU A 72 1.30 -7.56 7.87
C GLU A 72 1.67 -6.60 6.72
N PRO A 73 2.45 -5.53 6.97
CA PRO A 73 2.84 -4.60 5.92
C PRO A 73 3.92 -5.20 5.00
N VAL A 74 3.54 -5.55 3.77
CA VAL A 74 4.49 -5.94 2.73
C VAL A 74 5.10 -4.69 2.13
N THR A 75 6.41 -4.52 2.31
CA THR A 75 7.14 -3.38 1.76
C THR A 75 7.49 -3.62 0.30
N LEU A 76 7.10 -2.70 -0.57
CA LEU A 76 7.41 -2.68 -1.99
C LEU A 76 8.32 -1.50 -2.29
N ARG A 77 9.47 -1.76 -2.91
CA ARG A 77 10.39 -0.73 -3.37
C ARG A 77 10.49 -0.74 -4.89
N ALA A 78 10.43 0.44 -5.50
CA ALA A 78 10.68 0.58 -6.92
C ALA A 78 12.07 0.04 -7.29
N MET A 79 12.16 -0.63 -8.43
CA MET A 79 13.43 -1.01 -9.04
C MET A 79 14.18 0.23 -9.58
N PRO A 80 15.49 0.10 -9.88
CA PRO A 80 16.15 1.02 -10.80
C PRO A 80 15.37 1.11 -12.13
N PRO A 81 15.29 2.30 -12.78
CA PRO A 81 14.54 2.44 -14.02
C PRO A 81 14.97 1.47 -15.13
N ASP A 82 16.28 1.26 -15.29
CA ASP A 82 16.81 0.36 -16.31
C ASP A 82 16.40 -1.11 -16.06
N ASP A 83 16.35 -1.53 -14.80
CA ASP A 83 15.91 -2.88 -14.42
C ASP A 83 14.41 -3.07 -14.69
N PHE A 84 13.61 -2.04 -14.45
CA PHE A 84 12.17 -2.07 -14.74
C PHE A 84 11.89 -2.19 -16.25
N GLU A 85 12.58 -1.40 -17.08
CA GLU A 85 12.47 -1.48 -18.54
C GLU A 85 12.98 -2.83 -19.08
N ALA A 86 14.07 -3.35 -18.52
CA ALA A 86 14.58 -4.68 -18.85
C ALA A 86 13.56 -5.78 -18.50
N LEU A 87 12.87 -5.65 -17.36
CA LEU A 87 11.82 -6.59 -16.98
C LEU A 87 10.62 -6.53 -17.94
N ILE A 88 10.17 -5.33 -18.34
CA ILE A 88 9.11 -5.18 -19.37
C ILE A 88 9.54 -5.87 -20.68
N ALA A 89 10.80 -5.69 -21.09
CA ALA A 89 11.33 -6.28 -22.32
C ALA A 89 11.40 -7.82 -22.28
N LEU A 90 11.52 -8.43 -21.09
CA LEU A 90 11.45 -9.89 -20.90
C LEU A 90 10.00 -10.41 -21.00
N HIS A 91 9.02 -9.58 -20.65
CA HIS A 91 7.61 -9.93 -20.61
C HIS A 91 6.79 -9.20 -21.68
N LYS A 92 7.20 -9.34 -22.94
CA LYS A 92 6.57 -8.66 -24.09
C LYS A 92 5.10 -9.08 -24.27
N PRO A 93 4.22 -8.15 -24.71
CA PRO A 93 2.84 -8.46 -25.07
C PRO A 93 2.72 -9.69 -25.98
N ARG A 94 1.65 -10.47 -25.80
CA ARG A 94 1.37 -11.63 -26.66
C ARG A 94 0.86 -11.17 -28.02
N GLU A 95 1.39 -11.77 -29.08
CA GLU A 95 0.91 -11.51 -30.44
C GLU A 95 -0.58 -11.85 -30.58
N GLY A 96 -1.33 -10.96 -31.23
CA GLY A 96 -2.77 -11.14 -31.46
C GLY A 96 -3.67 -10.84 -30.25
N THR A 97 -3.16 -10.16 -29.23
CA THR A 97 -3.94 -9.70 -28.07
C THR A 97 -4.04 -8.17 -28.02
N GLU A 98 -4.92 -7.64 -27.18
CA GLU A 98 -5.05 -6.19 -26.90
C GLU A 98 -3.95 -5.66 -25.95
N GLU A 99 -2.97 -6.48 -25.58
CA GLU A 99 -1.88 -6.10 -24.69
C GLU A 99 -0.94 -5.11 -25.39
N THR A 100 -0.74 -3.93 -24.80
CA THR A 100 0.07 -2.86 -25.41
C THR A 100 1.44 -2.67 -24.77
N SER A 101 1.55 -2.89 -23.46
CA SER A 101 2.78 -2.59 -22.71
C SER A 101 3.58 -3.83 -22.32
N TRP A 102 2.91 -4.89 -21.84
CA TRP A 102 3.52 -6.13 -21.37
C TRP A 102 2.51 -7.27 -21.37
N ASN A 103 3.00 -8.50 -21.24
CA ASN A 103 2.21 -9.71 -21.06
C ASN A 103 1.55 -9.72 -19.67
N LEU A 104 0.21 -9.70 -19.64
CA LEU A 104 -0.57 -9.60 -18.41
C LEU A 104 -0.53 -10.86 -17.54
N ASP A 105 -0.12 -12.00 -18.09
CA ASP A 105 -0.02 -13.26 -17.36
C ASP A 105 1.31 -13.40 -16.61
N THR A 106 2.38 -12.76 -17.10
CA THR A 106 3.75 -13.01 -16.61
C THR A 106 4.40 -11.79 -15.97
N PHE A 107 4.19 -10.59 -16.53
CA PHE A 107 4.84 -9.38 -16.02
C PHE A 107 4.42 -9.00 -14.60
N PRO A 108 3.12 -9.01 -14.22
CA PRO A 108 2.72 -8.46 -12.93
C PRO A 108 3.35 -9.20 -11.75
N GLN A 109 3.37 -10.54 -11.81
CA GLN A 109 4.01 -11.36 -10.77
C GLN A 109 5.53 -11.15 -10.73
N ALA A 110 6.20 -11.09 -11.89
CA ALA A 110 7.63 -10.84 -11.95
C ALA A 110 8.00 -9.46 -11.37
N CYS A 111 7.19 -8.44 -11.67
CA CYS A 111 7.33 -7.09 -11.12
C CYS A 111 7.18 -7.07 -9.60
N LEU A 112 6.17 -7.78 -9.06
CA LEU A 112 6.02 -7.95 -7.62
C LEU A 112 7.27 -8.58 -6.98
N MET A 113 7.74 -9.71 -7.52
CA MET A 113 8.88 -10.43 -6.98
C MET A 113 10.17 -9.59 -6.98
N ALA A 114 10.34 -8.72 -7.97
CA ALA A 114 11.48 -7.82 -8.03
C ALA A 114 11.35 -6.58 -7.12
N CYS A 115 10.14 -6.28 -6.63
CA CYS A 115 9.86 -5.12 -5.77
C CYS A 115 9.75 -5.44 -4.28
N VAL A 116 9.43 -6.69 -3.93
CA VAL A 116 9.12 -7.04 -2.55
C VAL A 116 10.37 -7.05 -1.68
N GLU A 117 10.34 -6.33 -0.56
CA GLU A 117 11.36 -6.39 0.48
C GLU A 117 10.86 -7.29 1.60
N SER A 118 11.38 -8.51 1.64
CA SER A 118 10.97 -9.55 2.59
C SER A 118 12.15 -10.48 2.89
N ASP A 119 12.09 -11.14 4.03
CA ASP A 119 12.96 -12.24 4.44
C ASP A 119 12.57 -13.59 3.82
N LEU A 120 11.40 -13.68 3.18
CA LEU A 120 10.97 -14.86 2.44
C LEU A 120 11.79 -15.04 1.17
N THR A 121 12.16 -16.29 0.90
CA THR A 121 12.76 -16.74 -0.35
C THR A 121 11.77 -16.71 -1.51
N GLU A 122 12.27 -16.78 -2.74
CA GLU A 122 11.44 -16.87 -3.94
C GLU A 122 10.48 -18.09 -3.90
N ALA A 123 10.94 -19.22 -3.35
CA ALA A 123 10.13 -20.42 -3.22
C ALA A 123 8.97 -20.24 -2.22
N GLU A 124 9.24 -19.59 -1.08
CA GLU A 124 8.23 -19.28 -0.06
C GLU A 124 7.21 -18.27 -0.58
N TRP A 125 7.64 -17.24 -1.30
CA TRP A 125 6.74 -16.34 -2.01
C TRP A 125 5.90 -17.08 -3.06
N GLY A 126 6.49 -18.05 -3.76
CA GLY A 126 5.76 -18.93 -4.68
C GLY A 126 4.67 -19.74 -3.98
N GLN A 127 4.89 -20.14 -2.72
CA GLN A 127 3.87 -20.81 -1.90
C GLN A 127 2.79 -19.83 -1.44
N VAL A 128 3.16 -18.69 -0.86
CA VAL A 128 2.24 -17.62 -0.45
C VAL A 128 1.33 -17.23 -1.63
N TRP A 129 1.94 -17.04 -2.80
CA TRP A 129 1.23 -16.71 -4.02
C TRP A 129 0.18 -17.75 -4.39
N LYS A 130 0.49 -19.04 -4.32
CA LYS A 130 -0.41 -20.12 -4.77
C LYS A 130 -1.48 -20.48 -3.74
N GLU A 131 -1.11 -20.51 -2.47
CA GLU A 131 -1.89 -21.16 -1.40
C GLU A 131 -2.56 -20.15 -0.45
N VAL A 132 -1.98 -18.97 -0.27
CA VAL A 132 -2.45 -17.99 0.73
C VAL A 132 -3.25 -16.88 0.07
N LEU A 133 -2.72 -16.27 -0.99
CA LEU A 133 -3.36 -15.11 -1.61
C LEU A 133 -4.56 -15.51 -2.46
N SER A 134 -5.69 -14.83 -2.24
CA SER A 134 -6.82 -14.82 -3.15
C SER A 134 -6.47 -14.15 -4.49
N GLN A 135 -7.30 -14.36 -5.51
CA GLN A 135 -7.10 -13.70 -6.81
C GLN A 135 -7.14 -12.17 -6.69
N GLY A 136 -8.01 -11.63 -5.82
CA GLY A 136 -8.10 -10.19 -5.57
C GLY A 136 -6.83 -9.63 -4.95
N GLU A 137 -6.30 -10.29 -3.92
CA GLU A 137 -5.05 -9.89 -3.26
C GLU A 137 -3.86 -9.95 -4.22
N ARG A 138 -3.77 -10.99 -5.06
CA ARG A 138 -2.73 -11.06 -6.11
C ARG A 138 -2.80 -9.87 -7.07
N GLY A 139 -4.01 -9.52 -7.54
CA GLY A 139 -4.21 -8.40 -8.46
C GLY A 139 -3.83 -7.06 -7.83
N GLU A 140 -4.28 -6.80 -6.61
CA GLU A 140 -3.99 -5.57 -5.88
C GLU A 140 -2.50 -5.43 -5.54
N LEU A 141 -1.86 -6.50 -5.08
CA LEU A 141 -0.45 -6.50 -4.73
C LEU A 141 0.45 -6.28 -5.97
N CYS A 142 0.13 -6.92 -7.09
CA CYS A 142 0.78 -6.65 -8.39
C CYS A 142 0.57 -5.21 -8.85
N THR A 143 -0.64 -4.68 -8.71
CA THR A 143 -0.96 -3.29 -9.07
C THR A 143 -0.15 -2.32 -8.22
N ALA A 144 0.00 -2.58 -6.92
CA ALA A 144 0.84 -1.79 -6.02
C ALA A 144 2.32 -1.82 -6.45
N ALA A 145 2.85 -2.98 -6.83
CA ALA A 145 4.22 -3.13 -7.33
C ALA A 145 4.45 -2.38 -8.65
N ILE A 146 3.50 -2.43 -9.59
CA ILE A 146 3.59 -1.66 -10.83
C ILE A 146 3.54 -0.15 -10.51
N ARG A 147 2.60 0.27 -9.65
CA ARG A 147 2.42 1.68 -9.29
C ARG A 147 3.67 2.30 -8.68
N VAL A 148 4.44 1.56 -7.86
CA VAL A 148 5.67 2.09 -7.26
C VAL A 148 6.75 2.36 -8.32
N ASN A 149 6.75 1.62 -9.44
CA ASN A 149 7.70 1.79 -10.54
C ASN A 149 7.30 2.84 -11.57
N VAL A 150 6.03 2.94 -11.94
CA VAL A 150 5.57 3.82 -13.04
C VAL A 150 5.70 5.32 -12.70
N ARG A 151 5.89 5.68 -11.42
CA ARG A 151 6.17 7.06 -10.96
C ARG A 151 5.25 8.10 -11.61
N VAL A 152 3.95 7.83 -11.57
CA VAL A 152 2.93 8.74 -12.13
C VAL A 152 3.11 10.13 -11.51
N PRO A 153 3.24 11.20 -12.31
CA PRO A 153 3.28 12.56 -11.81
C PRO A 153 2.07 12.83 -10.90
N GLU A 154 2.30 13.54 -9.79
CA GLU A 154 1.22 13.88 -8.86
C GLU A 154 0.26 14.86 -9.55
N SER A 155 -0.90 14.35 -9.95
CA SER A 155 -1.92 15.13 -10.64
C SER A 155 -2.76 15.98 -9.69
N THR A 156 -2.64 15.75 -8.38
CA THR A 156 -3.36 16.51 -7.35
C THR A 156 -2.65 17.80 -6.92
N LEU A 157 -1.47 18.11 -7.48
CA LEU A 157 -0.80 19.37 -7.21
C LEU A 157 -1.68 20.56 -7.65
N PRO A 158 -1.99 21.52 -6.75
CA PRO A 158 -2.76 22.71 -7.11
C PRO A 158 -2.09 23.48 -8.25
N LYS A 159 -2.86 24.11 -9.15
CA LYS A 159 -2.30 24.84 -10.31
C LYS A 159 -1.21 25.87 -9.96
N ASP A 160 -1.25 26.42 -8.75
CA ASP A 160 -0.32 27.43 -8.25
C ASP A 160 0.73 26.88 -7.26
N TRP A 161 0.96 25.55 -7.22
CA TRP A 161 1.92 24.93 -6.30
C TRP A 161 3.33 25.53 -6.42
N THR A 162 3.70 26.04 -7.59
CA THR A 162 4.98 26.69 -7.86
C THR A 162 5.13 28.06 -7.17
N GLN A 163 4.04 28.74 -6.82
CA GLN A 163 4.05 30.01 -6.11
C GLN A 163 4.29 29.85 -4.60
N ILE A 164 4.06 28.65 -4.06
CA ILE A 164 4.28 28.31 -2.64
C ILE A 164 5.78 28.13 -2.34
N LEU A 165 6.60 27.95 -3.37
CA LEU A 165 8.03 27.65 -3.25
C LEU A 165 8.95 28.88 -3.43
N GLY A 166 8.38 30.06 -3.69
CA GLY A 166 9.10 31.33 -3.84
C GLY A 166 8.99 32.21 -2.61
#